data_AF-A0A655AT21-F1
#
_entry.id   AF-A0A655AT21-F1
#
_cell.length_a   1.000
_cell.length_b   1.000
_cell.length_c   1.000
_cell.angle_alpha   90.00
_cell.angle_beta   90.00
_cell.angle_gamma   90.00
#
_symmetry.space_group_name_H-M   'P 1'
#
loop_
_entity.id
_entity.type
_entity.pdbx_description
1 polymer ?
#
loop_
_entity_poly.entity_id
_entity_poly.type
_entity_poly.pdbx_seq_one_letter_code
_entity_poly.pdbx_strand_id
1 'polypeptide(L)' 'MHFGFGRWLVNGSRKGLVALTIDPPEQAKMWKKSMTVRELWVSVTDPDALVTACTAK' A
#
# COMPACT_ATOMS: atom_id res chain seq x y z
N MET A 1 -13.33 -0.38 -3.17
CA MET A 1 -12.05 -1.13 -3.30
C MET A 1 -11.37 -0.64 -4.57
N HIS A 2 -10.27 0.11 -4.49
CA HIS A 2 -9.52 0.57 -5.66
C HIS A 2 -8.21 -0.22 -5.72
N PHE A 3 -8.17 -1.24 -6.57
CA PHE A 3 -6.96 -2.05 -6.80
C PHE A 3 -6.84 -2.33 -8.30
N GLY A 4 -5.62 -2.25 -8.82
CA GLY A 4 -5.32 -2.46 -10.24
C GLY A 4 -3.82 -2.33 -10.51
N PHE A 5 -3.26 -3.16 -11.40
CA PHE A 5 -1.83 -3.16 -11.77
C PHE A 5 -0.83 -3.30 -10.60
N GLY A 6 -1.14 -4.13 -9.60
CA GLY A 6 -0.24 -4.32 -8.45
C GLY A 6 -0.25 -3.17 -7.45
N ARG A 7 -1.17 -2.20 -7.61
CA ARG A 7 -1.47 -1.11 -6.68
C ARG A 7 -2.72 -1.40 -5.88
N TRP A 8 -2.67 -1.12 -4.59
CA TRP A 8 -3.77 -1.35 -3.65
C TRP A 8 -4.03 -0.10 -2.83
N LEU A 9 -5.25 0.43 -2.91
CA LEU A 9 -5.66 1.56 -2.07
C LEU A 9 -6.39 1.05 -0.82
N VAL A 10 -5.76 1.20 0.34
CA VAL A 10 -6.35 0.90 1.65
C VAL A 10 -6.89 2.21 2.25
N ASN A 11 -8.13 2.19 2.75
CA ASN A 11 -8.99 3.35 3.01
C ASN A 11 -9.33 4.14 1.73
N GLY A 12 -10.59 4.10 1.29
CA GLY A 12 -11.10 4.63 0.01
C GLY A 12 -10.96 6.13 -0.28
N SER A 13 -10.01 6.84 0.32
CA SER A 13 -9.77 8.27 0.12
C SER A 13 -8.56 8.52 -0.79
N ARG A 14 -8.67 9.54 -1.65
CA ARG A 14 -7.58 10.02 -2.52
C ARG A 14 -6.68 11.06 -1.83
N LYS A 15 -6.95 11.41 -0.57
CA LYS A 15 -6.16 12.39 0.21
C LYS A 15 -5.22 11.66 1.17
N GLY A 16 -4.03 12.21 1.39
CA GLY A 16 -3.03 11.65 2.31
C GLY A 16 -2.49 10.28 1.87
N LEU A 17 -2.29 10.09 0.57
CA LEU A 17 -1.81 8.82 0.02
C LEU A 17 -0.29 8.70 0.14
N VAL A 18 0.17 7.63 0.77
CA VAL A 18 1.58 7.21 0.78
C VAL A 18 1.70 5.94 -0.06
N ALA A 19 2.64 5.92 -1.00
CA ALA A 19 2.98 4.74 -1.78
C ALA A 19 4.17 4.02 -1.13
N LEU A 20 3.91 2.84 -0.58
CA LEU A 20 4.90 1.91 -0.05
C LEU A 20 5.34 0.97 -1.16
N THR A 21 6.61 1.01 -1.53
CA THR A 21 7.18 0.08 -2.51
C THR A 21 7.63 -1.19 -1.80
N ILE A 22 7.28 -2.35 -2.35
CA ILE A 22 7.65 -3.66 -1.81
C ILE A 22 8.71 -4.26 -2.75
N ASP A 23 9.93 -4.41 -2.24
CA ASP A 23 11.07 -5.00 -2.94
C ASP A 23 11.81 -5.98 -2.01
N PRO A 24 11.88 -7.29 -2.35
CA PRO A 24 11.36 -7.92 -3.56
C PRO A 24 9.82 -7.94 -3.62
N PRO A 25 9.21 -7.95 -4.82
CA PRO A 25 7.76 -8.12 -4.96
C PRO A 25 7.24 -9.37 -4.25
N GLU A 26 6.19 -9.21 -3.44
CA GLU A 26 5.64 -10.29 -2.61
C GLU A 26 4.26 -10.78 -3.09
N GLN A 27 3.93 -12.05 -2.81
CA GLN A 27 2.58 -12.56 -3.08
C GLN A 27 1.61 -12.17 -1.97
N ALA A 28 0.53 -11.47 -2.34
CA ALA A 28 -0.59 -11.19 -1.45
C ALA A 28 -1.86 -11.94 -1.88
N LYS A 29 -2.72 -12.24 -0.90
CA LYS A 29 -4.04 -12.84 -1.13
C LYS A 29 -5.13 -11.76 -1.12
N MET A 30 -5.81 -11.63 -2.25
CA MET A 30 -6.99 -10.80 -2.46
C MET A 30 -8.23 -11.69 -2.50
N TRP A 31 -8.88 -11.89 -1.35
CA TRP A 31 -10.02 -12.81 -1.20
C TRP A 31 -9.70 -14.22 -1.73
N LYS A 32 -10.01 -14.49 -2.99
CA LYS A 32 -9.83 -15.78 -3.68
C LYS A 32 -8.71 -15.78 -4.73
N LYS A 33 -8.01 -14.65 -4.94
CA LYS A 33 -6.94 -14.53 -5.92
C LYS A 33 -5.62 -14.21 -5.24
N SER A 34 -4.57 -14.95 -5.58
CA SER A 34 -3.21 -14.52 -5.30
C SER A 34 -2.78 -13.51 -6.36
N MET A 35 -2.11 -12.45 -5.94
CA MET A 35 -1.48 -11.50 -6.85
C MET A 35 -0.15 -11.01 -6.29
N THR A 36 0.79 -10.76 -7.19
CA THR A 36 2.06 -10.12 -6.84
C THR A 36 1.80 -8.64 -6.56
N VAL A 37 2.17 -8.18 -5.37
CA VAL A 37 2.07 -6.79 -4.95
C VAL A 37 3.45 -6.16 -5.03
N ARG A 38 3.51 -5.00 -5.68
CA ARG A 38 4.74 -4.21 -5.84
C ARG A 38 4.62 -2.85 -5.17
N GLU A 39 3.40 -2.30 -5.10
CA GLU A 39 3.12 -1.01 -4.51
C GLU A 39 1.83 -1.06 -3.68
N LEU A 40 1.91 -0.62 -2.43
CA LEU A 40 0.75 -0.45 -1.56
C LEU A 40 0.50 1.04 -1.35
N TRP A 41 -0.69 1.50 -1.67
CA TRP A 41 -1.11 2.90 -1.52
C TRP A 41 -2.01 2.99 -0.29
N VAL A 42 -1.58 3.71 0.75
CA VAL A 42 -2.33 3.85 2.00
C VAL A 42 -2.76 5.29 2.16
N SER A 43 -4.05 5.52 2.34
CA SER A 43 -4.55 6.83 2.76
C SER A 43 -4.44 6.91 4.28
N VAL A 44 -3.61 7.84 4.76
CA VAL A 44 -3.39 8.15 6.17
C VAL A 44 -3.60 9.63 6.43
N THR A 45 -3.97 9.96 7.67
CA THR A 45 -4.15 11.35 8.10
C THR A 45 -2.83 12.12 8.15
N ASP A 46 -1.74 11.44 8.51
CA ASP A 46 -0.39 11.99 8.57
C ASP A 46 0.58 11.09 7.77
N PRO A 47 0.91 11.48 6.52
CA PRO A 47 1.85 10.77 5.67
C PRO A 47 3.26 10.65 6.26
N ASP A 48 3.76 11.71 6.89
CA ASP A 48 5.14 11.80 7.35
C ASP A 48 5.36 10.94 8.61
N ALA A 49 4.36 10.88 9.49
CA ALA A 49 4.36 9.97 10.62
C ALA A 49 4.42 8.49 10.17
N LEU A 50 3.69 8.12 9.11
CA LEU A 50 3.74 6.76 8.56
C LEU A 50 5.12 6.43 7.97
N VAL A 51 5.70 7.33 7.17
CA VAL A 51 7.05 7.15 6.61
C VAL A 51 8.09 6.99 7.72
N THR A 52 7.99 7.80 8.77
CA THR A 52 8.88 7.72 9.94
C THR A 52 8.74 6.36 10.64
N ALA A 53 7.52 5.89 10.87
CA ALA A 53 7.30 4.57 11.50
C ALA A 53 7.83 3.41 10.66
N CYS A 54 7.75 3.48 9.33
CA CYS A 54 8.26 2.44 8.44
C CYS A 54 9.80 2.48 8.26
N THR A 55 10.44 3.60 8.55
CA THR A 55 11.91 3.77 8.44
C THR A 55 12.62 3.64 9.78
N ALA A 56 11.90 3.76 10.89
CA ALA A 56 12.37 3.42 12.22
C ALA A 56 12.62 1.90 12.32
N LYS A 57 13.89 1.52 12.46
CA LYS A 57 14.33 0.13 12.61
C LYS A 57 14.04 -0.43 13.99
#